data_AF-A0A382HV42-F1
#
_entry.id   AF-A0A382HV42-F1
#
_cell.length_a   1.000
_cell.length_b   1.000
_cell.length_c   1.000
_cell.angle_alpha   90.00
_cell.angle_beta   90.00
_cell.angle_gamma   90.00
#
_symmetry.space_group_name_H-M   'P 1'
#
loop_
_entity.id
_entity.type
_entity.pdbx_description
1 polymer ?
#
loop_
_entity_poly.entity_id
_entity_poly.type
_entity_poly.pdbx_seq_one_letter_code
_entity_poly.pdbx_strand_id
1 'polypeptide(L)'
;TAPYFLVTFDKMKDAMKNKKSGAMILDLSNPRTVDEKVATIPGIKLMNIDQIAEMIDKNMKKRKDKVSTVENIISEEVPVIEATMKRLDAEPLVKDVFTNANSMRIKELQKALQMLGETDEKRIKIIDELTKAVVESIVSTPMNNLRRASEQGSPELLEIASKLFNYKKKE
;
A
#
# COMPACT_ATOMS: atom_id res chain seq x y z
N THR A 1 28.38 -8.59 -7.09
CA THR A 1 29.42 -7.69 -7.63
C THR A 1 30.76 -8.40 -7.51
N ALA A 2 31.57 -8.38 -8.58
CA ALA A 2 32.89 -9.03 -8.59
C ALA A 2 33.96 -7.98 -8.23
N PRO A 3 34.93 -8.28 -7.35
CA PRO A 3 36.04 -7.38 -7.03
C PRO A 3 37.15 -7.38 -8.10
N TYR A 4 36.89 -7.95 -9.28
CA TYR A 4 37.84 -8.13 -10.36
C TYR A 4 37.17 -7.88 -11.72
N PHE A 5 37.99 -7.62 -12.75
CA PHE A 5 37.49 -7.38 -14.10
C PHE A 5 36.94 -8.67 -14.72
N LEU A 6 35.65 -8.65 -15.07
CA LEU A 6 34.98 -9.69 -15.84
C LEU A 6 35.27 -9.53 -17.33
N VAL A 7 35.28 -8.28 -17.80
CA VAL A 7 35.65 -7.91 -19.17
C VAL A 7 37.06 -7.34 -19.14
N THR A 8 38.03 -8.18 -19.50
CA THR A 8 39.45 -7.84 -19.53
C THR A 8 39.91 -7.42 -20.92
N PHE A 9 40.99 -6.63 -21.00
CA PHE A 9 41.59 -6.22 -22.26
C PHE A 9 41.84 -7.37 -23.25
N ASP A 10 42.49 -8.46 -22.80
CA ASP A 10 42.91 -9.55 -23.71
C ASP A 10 41.72 -10.25 -24.36
N LYS A 11 40.72 -10.63 -23.56
CA LYS A 11 39.47 -11.23 -24.04
C LYS A 11 38.77 -10.33 -25.07
N MET A 12 38.73 -9.03 -24.81
CA MET A 12 38.07 -8.09 -25.71
C MET A 12 38.88 -7.83 -26.98
N LYS A 13 40.22 -7.79 -26.88
CA LYS A 13 41.12 -7.65 -28.03
C LYS A 13 40.96 -8.83 -28.98
N ASP A 14 40.89 -10.04 -28.44
CA ASP A 14 40.64 -11.25 -29.25
C ASP A 14 39.26 -11.23 -29.90
N ALA A 15 38.21 -10.83 -29.16
CA ALA A 15 36.86 -10.72 -29.69
C ALA A 15 36.73 -9.68 -30.82
N MET A 16 37.54 -8.60 -30.80
CA MET A 16 37.51 -7.55 -31.82
C MET A 16 38.33 -7.88 -33.07
N LYS A 17 39.25 -8.86 -33.05
CA LYS A 17 40.14 -9.18 -34.19
C LYS A 17 39.41 -9.39 -35.52
N ASN A 18 38.28 -10.10 -35.48
CA ASN A 18 37.50 -10.46 -36.66
C ASN A 18 36.20 -9.64 -36.81
N LYS A 19 35.97 -8.68 -35.91
CA LYS A 19 34.73 -7.91 -35.89
C LYS A 19 34.87 -6.66 -36.75
N LYS A 20 34.03 -6.57 -37.80
CA LYS A 20 34.02 -5.41 -38.70
C LYS A 20 33.23 -4.21 -38.15
N SER A 21 32.36 -4.43 -37.15
CA SER A 21 31.56 -3.39 -36.50
C SER A 21 32.12 -3.00 -35.14
N GLY A 22 31.96 -1.73 -34.76
CA GLY A 22 32.34 -1.25 -33.43
C GLY A 22 31.49 -1.88 -32.32
N ALA A 23 31.94 -1.71 -31.07
CA ALA A 23 31.23 -2.13 -29.87
C ALA A 23 31.09 -0.94 -28.91
N MET A 24 29.89 -0.78 -28.34
CA MET A 24 29.68 0.09 -27.19
C MET A 24 29.57 -0.77 -25.94
N ILE A 25 30.37 -0.46 -24.93
CA ILE A 25 30.35 -1.14 -23.64
C ILE A 25 29.88 -0.12 -22.60
N LEU A 26 28.82 -0.47 -21.88
CA LEU A 26 28.30 0.32 -20.77
C LEU A 26 28.64 -0.42 -19.46
N ASP A 27 29.60 0.08 -18.70
CA ASP A 27 29.91 -0.46 -17.37
C ASP A 27 29.08 0.27 -16.31
N LEU A 28 28.01 -0.40 -15.87
CA LEU A 28 27.11 0.08 -14.80
C LEU A 28 27.48 -0.49 -13.42
N SER A 29 28.67 -1.10 -13.29
CA SER A 29 29.08 -1.82 -12.08
C SER A 29 29.79 -0.91 -11.06
N ASN A 30 29.62 -1.21 -9.77
CA ASN A 30 30.41 -0.62 -8.69
C ASN A 30 30.76 -1.71 -7.65
N PRO A 31 32.04 -2.13 -7.49
CA PRO A 31 33.23 -1.67 -8.19
C PRO A 31 33.22 -2.04 -9.70
N ARG A 32 34.03 -1.33 -10.50
CA ARG A 32 34.11 -1.52 -11.95
C ARG A 32 34.47 -2.95 -12.32
N THR A 33 33.76 -3.51 -13.29
CA THR A 33 33.98 -4.90 -13.76
C THR A 33 34.56 -4.95 -15.17
N VAL A 34 34.68 -3.81 -15.84
CA VAL A 34 35.38 -3.68 -17.12
C VAL A 34 36.75 -3.03 -16.90
N ASP A 35 37.80 -3.67 -17.43
CA ASP A 35 39.14 -3.10 -17.47
C ASP A 35 39.16 -1.84 -18.34
N GLU A 36 39.61 -0.70 -17.81
CA GLU A 36 39.68 0.56 -18.55
C GLU A 36 40.50 0.47 -19.83
N LYS A 37 41.52 -0.40 -19.88
CA LYS A 37 42.34 -0.62 -21.08
C LYS A 37 41.51 -1.07 -22.27
N VAL A 38 40.34 -1.67 -22.06
CA VAL A 38 39.41 -2.06 -23.13
C VAL A 38 39.03 -0.86 -24.01
N ALA A 39 38.99 0.35 -23.45
CA ALA A 39 38.70 1.57 -24.20
C ALA A 39 39.77 1.93 -25.25
N THR A 40 40.99 1.38 -25.14
CA THR A 40 42.07 1.67 -26.10
C THR A 40 42.01 0.78 -27.35
N ILE A 41 41.12 -0.23 -27.39
CA ILE A 41 40.98 -1.12 -28.54
C ILE A 41 40.21 -0.38 -29.64
N PRO A 42 40.73 -0.30 -30.88
CA PRO A 42 40.05 0.35 -31.99
C PRO A 42 38.64 -0.19 -32.21
N GLY A 43 37.67 0.72 -32.37
CA GLY A 43 36.26 0.38 -32.57
C GLY A 43 35.48 0.14 -31.28
N ILE A 44 36.08 0.28 -30.09
CA ILE A 44 35.35 0.22 -28.81
C ILE A 44 35.06 1.61 -28.26
N LYS A 45 33.83 1.82 -27.81
CA LYS A 45 33.44 2.96 -26.96
C LYS A 45 33.01 2.44 -25.60
N LEU A 46 33.83 2.64 -24.59
CA LEU A 46 33.51 2.34 -23.20
C LEU A 46 32.88 3.58 -22.54
N MET A 47 31.77 3.38 -21.83
CA MET A 47 31.13 4.40 -21.02
C MET A 47 30.86 3.82 -19.63
N ASN A 48 31.28 4.53 -18.59
CA ASN A 48 31.04 4.13 -17.21
C ASN A 48 29.85 4.89 -16.60
N ILE A 49 29.43 4.45 -15.40
CA ILE A 49 28.32 5.07 -14.66
C ILE A 49 28.51 6.57 -14.41
N ASP A 50 29.74 7.04 -14.15
CA ASP A 50 30.04 8.45 -13.89
C ASP A 50 29.85 9.31 -15.14
N GLN A 51 30.34 8.86 -16.29
CA GLN A 51 30.17 9.53 -17.59
C GLN A 51 28.69 9.57 -18.02
N ILE A 52 27.93 8.52 -17.70
CA ILE A 52 26.48 8.49 -17.92
C ILE A 52 25.80 9.52 -17.00
N ALA A 53 26.23 9.65 -15.74
CA ALA A 53 25.70 10.62 -14.80
C ALA A 53 25.94 12.07 -15.27
N GLU A 54 27.14 12.40 -15.77
CA GLU A 54 27.42 13.74 -16.34
C GLU A 54 26.52 14.10 -17.53
N MET A 55 26.16 13.12 -18.36
CA MET A 55 25.19 13.32 -19.45
C MET A 55 23.76 13.53 -18.94
N ILE A 56 23.40 12.91 -17.82
CA ILE A 56 22.09 13.05 -17.16
C ILE A 56 21.99 14.41 -16.45
N ASP A 57 23.06 14.96 -15.91
CA ASP A 57 23.06 16.27 -15.24
C ASP A 57 22.63 17.42 -16.16
N LYS A 58 22.92 17.35 -17.46
CA LYS A 58 22.38 18.29 -18.45
C LYS A 58 20.86 18.19 -18.62
N ASN A 59 20.26 17.04 -18.28
CA ASN A 59 18.80 16.84 -18.25
C ASN A 59 18.16 17.17 -16.87
N MET A 60 18.95 17.45 -15.83
CA MET A 60 18.42 17.76 -14.49
C MET A 60 17.57 19.03 -14.47
N LYS A 61 17.83 20.00 -15.35
CA LYS A 61 16.98 21.20 -15.50
C LYS A 61 15.54 20.82 -15.90
N LYS A 62 15.38 19.87 -16.83
CA LYS A 62 14.07 19.33 -17.24
C LYS A 62 13.40 18.49 -16.14
N ARG A 63 14.18 17.91 -15.21
CA ARG A 63 13.64 17.21 -14.04
C ARG A 63 13.14 18.18 -12.97
N LYS A 64 13.79 19.32 -12.77
CA LYS A 64 13.32 20.37 -11.85
C LYS A 64 11.94 20.89 -12.21
N ASP A 65 11.65 21.06 -13.49
CA ASP A 65 10.31 21.50 -13.95
C ASP A 65 9.21 20.48 -13.62
N LYS A 66 9.56 19.20 -13.41
CA LYS A 66 8.62 18.15 -13.00
C LYS A 66 8.39 18.10 -11.48
N VAL A 67 9.27 18.70 -10.67
CA VAL A 67 9.15 18.68 -9.21
C VAL A 67 7.86 19.38 -8.78
N SER A 68 7.59 20.57 -9.33
CA SER A 68 6.35 21.30 -9.02
C SER A 68 5.09 20.51 -9.39
N THR A 69 5.11 19.76 -10.50
CA THR A 69 4.01 18.87 -10.86
C THR A 69 3.80 17.77 -9.82
N VAL A 70 4.88 17.17 -9.33
CA VAL A 70 4.81 16.13 -8.29
C VAL A 70 4.35 16.71 -6.95
N GLU A 71 4.82 17.90 -6.58
CA GLU A 71 4.38 18.59 -5.36
C GLU A 71 2.88 18.90 -5.39
N ASN A 72 2.34 19.28 -6.55
CA ASN A 72 0.90 19.48 -6.71
C ASN A 72 0.12 18.18 -6.50
N ILE A 73 0.57 17.07 -7.10
CA ILE A 73 -0.06 15.75 -6.90
C ILE A 73 -0.06 15.37 -5.41
N ILE A 74 1.08 15.55 -4.73
CA ILE A 74 1.18 15.26 -3.29
C ILE A 74 0.21 16.15 -2.51
N SER A 75 0.13 17.44 -2.83
CA SER A 75 -0.74 18.39 -2.15
C SER A 75 -2.22 18.06 -2.31
N GLU A 76 -2.62 17.49 -3.46
CA GLU A 76 -3.98 17.02 -3.71
C GLU A 76 -4.31 15.73 -2.94
N GLU A 77 -3.34 14.84 -2.75
CA GLU A 77 -3.54 13.53 -2.09
C GLU A 77 -3.44 13.58 -0.55
N VAL A 78 -2.69 14.52 0.02
CA VAL A 78 -2.52 14.64 1.48
C VAL A 78 -3.88 14.76 2.20
N PRO A 79 -4.83 15.63 1.79
CA PRO A 79 -6.13 15.74 2.44
C PRO A 79 -6.96 14.44 2.36
N VAL A 80 -6.81 13.65 1.28
CA VAL A 80 -7.49 12.36 1.10
C VAL A 80 -6.98 11.35 2.13
N ILE A 81 -5.67 11.31 2.34
CA ILE A 81 -5.06 10.47 3.37
C ILE A 81 -5.49 10.93 4.76
N GLU A 82 -5.50 12.22 5.05
CA GLU A 82 -5.94 12.75 6.35
C GLU A 82 -7.39 12.39 6.66
N ALA A 83 -8.31 12.54 5.69
CA ALA A 83 -9.69 12.13 5.83
C ALA A 83 -9.82 10.62 6.07
N THR A 84 -9.04 9.82 5.35
CA THR A 84 -8.99 8.37 5.53
C THR A 84 -8.50 7.99 6.93
N MET A 85 -7.45 8.65 7.44
CA MET A 85 -6.94 8.42 8.79
C MET A 85 -7.99 8.78 9.85
N LYS A 86 -8.66 9.93 9.70
CA LYS A 86 -9.75 10.32 10.60
C LYS A 86 -10.91 9.33 10.58
N ARG A 87 -11.22 8.71 9.44
CA ARG A 87 -12.24 7.65 9.37
C ARG A 87 -11.89 6.44 10.25
N LEU A 88 -10.60 6.09 10.34
CA LEU A 88 -10.15 4.96 11.15
C LEU A 88 -10.38 5.16 12.66
N ASP A 89 -10.49 6.40 13.13
CA ASP A 89 -10.80 6.70 14.54
C ASP A 89 -12.17 6.15 14.97
N ALA A 90 -13.11 5.97 14.04
CA ALA A 90 -14.43 5.39 14.31
C ALA A 90 -14.42 3.86 14.40
N GLU A 91 -13.46 3.18 13.77
CA GLU A 91 -13.48 1.72 13.62
C GLU A 91 -13.48 0.95 14.95
N PRO A 92 -12.72 1.36 15.99
CA PRO A 92 -12.78 0.69 17.30
C PRO A 92 -14.18 0.69 17.92
N LEU A 93 -14.88 1.83 17.85
CA LEU A 93 -16.24 1.98 18.34
C LEU A 93 -17.23 1.17 17.49
N VAL A 94 -17.13 1.26 16.16
CA VAL A 94 -18.00 0.49 15.27
C VAL A 94 -17.87 -1.01 15.54
N LYS A 95 -16.64 -1.51 15.66
CA LYS A 95 -16.39 -2.92 15.97
C LYS A 95 -17.01 -3.35 17.30
N ASP A 96 -16.92 -2.49 18.32
CA ASP A 96 -17.50 -2.74 19.64
C ASP A 96 -19.03 -2.83 19.56
N VAL A 97 -19.67 -1.91 18.85
CA VAL A 97 -21.13 -1.91 18.64
C VAL A 97 -21.60 -3.19 17.96
N PHE A 98 -20.95 -3.60 16.86
CA PHE A 98 -21.30 -4.86 16.18
C PHE A 98 -21.09 -6.09 17.08
N THR A 99 -20.00 -6.10 17.86
CA THR A 99 -19.70 -7.20 18.79
C THR A 99 -20.77 -7.32 19.88
N ASN A 100 -21.15 -6.20 20.49
CA ASN A 100 -22.17 -6.15 21.53
C ASN A 100 -23.55 -6.51 20.97
N ALA A 101 -23.93 -5.99 19.80
CA ALA A 101 -25.17 -6.31 19.12
C ALA A 101 -25.28 -7.81 18.80
N ASN A 102 -24.20 -8.42 18.27
CA ASN A 102 -24.18 -9.85 17.98
C ASN A 102 -24.21 -10.71 19.26
N SER A 103 -23.57 -10.28 20.34
CA SER A 103 -23.64 -10.98 21.63
C SER A 103 -25.07 -11.00 22.19
N MET A 104 -25.76 -9.86 22.17
CA MET A 104 -27.17 -9.77 22.55
C MET A 104 -28.05 -10.64 21.66
N ARG A 105 -27.83 -10.60 20.35
CA ARG A 105 -28.54 -11.44 19.37
C ARG A 105 -28.40 -12.93 19.66
N ILE A 106 -27.18 -13.41 19.93
CA ILE A 106 -26.93 -14.82 20.24
C ILE A 106 -27.69 -15.25 21.49
N LYS A 107 -27.69 -14.41 22.54
CA LYS A 107 -28.41 -14.68 23.79
C LYS A 107 -29.92 -14.80 23.55
N GLU A 108 -30.51 -13.87 22.81
CA GLU A 108 -31.95 -13.90 22.52
C GLU A 108 -32.33 -15.04 21.56
N LEU A 109 -31.46 -15.36 20.58
CA LEU A 109 -31.64 -16.51 19.70
C LEU A 109 -31.67 -17.82 20.50
N GLN A 110 -30.72 -18.03 21.40
CA GLN A 110 -30.68 -19.24 22.25
C GLN A 110 -31.95 -19.37 23.10
N LYS A 111 -32.41 -18.27 23.70
CA LYS A 111 -33.66 -18.24 24.47
C LYS A 111 -34.87 -18.59 23.60
N ALA A 112 -34.97 -18.02 22.41
CA ALA A 112 -36.05 -18.30 21.46
C ALA A 112 -36.06 -19.78 21.03
N LEU A 113 -34.89 -20.34 20.68
CA LEU A 113 -34.76 -21.75 20.31
C LEU A 113 -35.16 -22.68 21.46
N GLN A 114 -34.77 -22.36 22.70
CA GLN A 114 -35.16 -23.11 23.88
C GLN A 114 -36.68 -23.06 24.11
N MET A 115 -37.30 -21.89 23.97
CA MET A 115 -38.76 -21.73 24.11
C MET A 115 -39.53 -22.50 23.03
N LEU A 116 -38.99 -22.59 21.81
CA LEU A 116 -39.57 -23.35 20.70
C LEU A 116 -39.33 -24.86 20.84
N GLY A 117 -38.37 -25.29 21.66
CA GLY A 117 -37.90 -26.68 21.68
C GLY A 117 -37.33 -27.12 20.33
N GLU A 118 -36.80 -26.18 19.54
CA GLU A 118 -36.37 -26.44 18.17
C GLU A 118 -35.03 -27.15 18.13
N THR A 119 -34.97 -28.27 17.39
CA THR A 119 -33.78 -29.13 17.26
C THR A 119 -33.39 -29.39 15.81
N ASP A 120 -34.23 -28.98 14.85
CA ASP A 120 -33.93 -29.08 13.41
C ASP A 120 -32.85 -28.06 13.03
N GLU A 121 -31.67 -28.55 12.67
CA GLU A 121 -30.52 -27.73 12.28
C GLU A 121 -30.82 -26.77 11.10
N LYS A 122 -31.67 -27.18 10.14
CA LYS A 122 -32.02 -26.32 9.00
C LYS A 122 -32.86 -25.14 9.46
N ARG A 123 -33.83 -25.38 10.35
CA ARG A 123 -34.68 -24.31 10.90
C ARG A 123 -33.87 -23.38 11.80
N ILE A 124 -33.03 -23.94 12.66
CA ILE A 124 -32.10 -23.16 13.51
C ILE A 124 -31.25 -22.22 12.63
N LYS A 125 -30.68 -22.74 11.54
CA LYS A 125 -29.87 -21.93 10.62
C LYS A 125 -30.68 -20.81 9.96
N ILE A 126 -31.91 -21.06 9.52
CA ILE A 126 -32.77 -20.03 8.92
C ILE A 126 -33.05 -18.91 9.94
N ILE A 127 -33.34 -19.25 11.19
CA ILE A 127 -33.59 -18.27 12.25
C ILE A 127 -32.30 -17.50 12.59
N ASP A 128 -31.15 -18.18 12.65
CA ASP A 128 -29.85 -17.53 12.87
C ASP A 128 -29.53 -16.51 11.76
N GLU A 129 -29.69 -16.88 10.49
CA GLU A 129 -29.52 -15.99 9.33
C GLU A 129 -30.49 -14.80 9.39
N LEU A 130 -31.77 -15.02 9.70
CA LEU A 130 -32.76 -13.96 9.86
C LEU A 130 -32.34 -12.96 10.94
N THR A 131 -31.97 -13.44 12.13
CA THR A 131 -31.58 -12.55 13.23
C THR A 131 -30.29 -11.79 12.92
N LYS A 132 -29.34 -12.40 12.21
CA LYS A 132 -28.13 -11.71 11.72
C LYS A 132 -28.49 -10.59 10.76
N ALA A 133 -29.35 -10.86 9.77
CA ALA A 133 -29.80 -9.88 8.79
C ALA A 133 -30.53 -8.69 9.44
N VAL A 134 -31.35 -8.95 10.46
CA VAL A 134 -32.04 -7.90 11.24
C VAL A 134 -31.03 -7.00 11.96
N VAL A 135 -30.05 -7.59 12.66
CA VAL A 135 -29.01 -6.82 13.37
C VAL A 135 -28.17 -6.01 12.39
N GLU A 136 -27.72 -6.61 11.29
CA GLU A 136 -26.96 -5.93 10.25
C GLU A 136 -27.73 -4.73 9.68
N SER A 137 -29.01 -4.92 9.34
CA SER A 137 -29.86 -3.85 8.79
C SER A 137 -30.01 -2.66 9.73
N ILE A 138 -30.10 -2.91 11.04
CA ILE A 138 -30.23 -1.86 12.07
C ILE A 138 -28.90 -1.14 12.30
N VAL A 139 -27.80 -1.88 12.39
CA VAL A 139 -26.50 -1.34 12.84
C VAL A 139 -25.70 -0.71 11.69
N SER A 140 -25.82 -1.22 10.47
CA SER A 140 -24.92 -0.81 9.38
C SER A 140 -25.10 0.64 8.95
N THR A 141 -26.34 1.13 8.84
CA THR A 141 -26.61 2.54 8.51
C THR A 141 -26.02 3.53 9.52
N PRO A 142 -26.32 3.45 10.84
CA PRO A 142 -25.76 4.39 11.80
C PRO A 142 -24.23 4.29 11.90
N MET A 143 -23.65 3.08 11.80
CA MET A 143 -22.20 2.92 11.84
C MET A 143 -21.51 3.48 10.58
N ASN A 144 -22.14 3.39 9.42
CA ASN A 144 -21.63 4.03 8.20
C ASN A 144 -21.71 5.55 8.29
N ASN A 145 -22.77 6.10 8.88
CA ASN A 145 -22.87 7.54 9.12
C ASN A 145 -21.79 8.01 10.11
N LEU A 146 -21.49 7.22 11.14
CA LEU A 146 -20.43 7.51 12.10
C LEU A 146 -19.05 7.57 11.45
N ARG A 147 -18.72 6.59 10.59
CA ARG A 147 -17.47 6.60 9.80
C ARG A 147 -17.35 7.86 8.95
N ARG A 148 -18.43 8.24 8.25
CA ARG A 148 -18.45 9.44 7.42
C ARG A 148 -18.30 10.73 8.22
N ALA A 149 -18.92 10.82 9.39
CA ALA A 149 -18.75 11.98 10.27
C ALA A 149 -17.32 12.09 10.81
N SER A 150 -16.70 10.95 11.13
CA SER A 150 -15.29 10.88 11.52
C SER A 150 -14.38 11.36 10.40
N GLU A 151 -14.61 10.88 9.17
CA GLU A 151 -13.90 11.31 7.94
C GLU A 151 -14.00 12.82 7.71
N GLN A 152 -15.14 13.42 8.02
CA GLN A 152 -15.39 14.86 7.93
C GLN A 152 -14.81 15.67 9.10
N GLY A 153 -14.18 15.02 10.09
CA GLY A 153 -13.57 15.69 11.24
C GLY A 153 -14.58 16.17 12.29
N SER A 154 -15.65 15.40 12.53
CA SER A 154 -16.67 15.71 13.54
C SER A 154 -16.48 14.86 14.82
N PRO A 155 -15.56 15.23 15.72
CA PRO A 155 -15.26 14.45 16.94
C PRO A 155 -16.43 14.37 17.91
N GLU A 156 -17.33 15.36 17.90
CA GLU A 156 -18.51 15.43 18.77
C GLU A 156 -19.46 14.24 18.55
N LEU A 157 -19.67 13.83 17.29
CA LEU A 157 -20.56 12.71 16.98
C LEU A 157 -19.96 11.39 17.49
N LEU A 158 -18.64 11.23 17.40
CA LEU A 158 -17.93 10.08 17.97
C LEU A 158 -18.05 10.03 19.48
N GLU A 159 -17.94 11.18 20.15
CA GLU A 159 -18.09 11.27 21.60
C GLU A 159 -19.53 10.92 22.03
N ILE A 160 -20.53 11.47 21.34
CA ILE A 160 -21.94 11.15 21.60
C ILE A 160 -22.20 9.66 21.38
N ALA A 161 -21.74 9.11 20.25
CA ALA A 161 -21.89 7.68 19.96
C ALA A 161 -21.19 6.81 21.01
N SER A 162 -19.99 7.21 21.46
CA SER A 162 -19.28 6.51 22.53
C SER A 162 -20.09 6.46 23.82
N LYS A 163 -20.73 7.58 24.19
CA LYS A 163 -21.62 7.64 25.37
C LYS A 163 -22.88 6.80 25.18
N LEU A 164 -23.54 6.90 24.01
CA LEU A 164 -24.77 6.16 23.70
C LEU A 164 -24.57 4.64 23.75
N PHE A 165 -23.45 4.15 23.24
CA PHE A 165 -23.13 2.72 23.24
C PHE A 165 -22.27 2.28 24.44
N ASN A 166 -22.02 3.19 25.40
CA ASN A 166 -21.18 2.95 26.56
C ASN A 166 -19.77 2.39 26.21
N TYR A 167 -19.22 2.86 25.09
CA TYR A 167 -17.88 2.51 24.65
C TYR A 167 -16.82 3.30 25.43
N LYS A 168 -15.80 2.58 25.89
CA LYS A 168 -14.59 3.17 26.49
C LYS A 168 -13.40 2.79 25.62
N LYS A 169 -12.68 3.79 25.13
CA LYS A 169 -11.44 3.58 24.38
C LYS A 169 -10.49 2.78 25.28
N LYS A 170 -10.09 1.59 24.82
CA LYS A 170 -9.05 0.81 25.51
C LYS A 170 -7.74 1.54 25.26
N GLU A 171 -7.04 1.87 26.34
CA GLU A 171 -5.68 2.45 26.32
C GLU A 171 -4.69 1.51 25.61
#